data_AF-A0A6L3F9V5-F1
#
_entry.id   AF-A0A6L3F9V5-F1
#
_cell.length_a   1.000
_cell.length_b   1.000
_cell.length_c   1.000
_cell.angle_alpha   90.00
_cell.angle_beta   90.00
_cell.angle_gamma   90.00
#
_symmetry.space_group_name_H-M   'P 1'
#
loop_
_entity.id
_entity.type
_entity.pdbx_description
1 polymer ?
#
loop_
_entity_poly.entity_id
_entity_poly.type
_entity_poly.pdbx_seq_one_letter_code
_entity_poly.pdbx_strand_id
1 'polypeptide(L)'
;MNIVGLGDTHIKLEPEHPHPGEPITAVITSTRAHPFTSLIIKRPNQEMADVTFRGQSVDADRHVWQYQFQTDMDGLYEIRFVGDAGARLLALRLLRVAREVQLVPSSSARLDYKRVYVLLPPTADESWMIAAAKGSFDGRFTIGFSADDAGIGDFGARHVLAVNPHHWPDVLTASWFKQHYPGIQFTPIVANAPQDLEAWLKSWTGDL
;
A
#
# COMPACT_ATOMS: atom_id res chain seq x y z
N MET A 1 -18.28 8.88 -17.33
CA MET A 1 -18.62 8.11 -18.54
C MET A 1 -20.03 7.57 -18.36
N ASN A 2 -21.02 8.22 -18.96
CA ASN A 2 -22.43 7.83 -18.89
C ASN A 2 -22.64 6.55 -19.72
N ILE A 3 -23.02 5.45 -19.07
CA ILE A 3 -23.35 4.20 -19.77
C ILE A 3 -24.87 4.06 -19.88
N VAL A 4 -25.33 4.37 -21.10
CA VAL A 4 -26.39 3.76 -21.91
C VAL A 4 -27.40 2.85 -21.21
N GLY A 5 -28.61 3.39 -21.04
CA GLY A 5 -29.81 2.83 -21.64
C GLY A 5 -30.49 3.95 -22.44
N LEU A 6 -31.06 3.67 -23.61
CA LEU A 6 -31.80 4.62 -24.46
C LEU A 6 -33.12 5.13 -23.82
N GLY A 7 -33.18 5.23 -22.50
CA GLY A 7 -34.34 5.61 -21.71
C GLY A 7 -34.15 6.95 -21.00
N ASP A 8 -35.26 7.60 -20.72
CA ASP A 8 -35.39 8.78 -19.86
C ASP A 8 -35.10 8.51 -18.37
N THR A 9 -34.86 7.24 -18.02
CA THR A 9 -34.68 6.75 -16.65
C THR A 9 -33.21 6.72 -16.23
N HIS A 10 -32.88 7.39 -15.14
CA HIS A 10 -31.51 7.57 -14.64
C HIS A 10 -31.39 7.10 -13.19
N ILE A 11 -30.27 6.46 -12.83
CA ILE A 11 -29.95 6.03 -11.46
C ILE A 11 -28.81 6.89 -10.90
N LYS A 12 -29.10 7.69 -9.87
CA LYS A 12 -28.10 8.40 -9.05
C LYS A 12 -27.87 7.63 -7.74
N LEU A 13 -26.63 7.56 -7.28
CA LEU A 13 -26.25 6.91 -6.03
C LEU A 13 -25.59 7.92 -5.10
N GLU A 14 -25.92 7.85 -3.82
CA GLU A 14 -25.33 8.67 -2.76
C GLU A 14 -24.96 7.79 -1.55
N PRO A 15 -23.67 7.68 -1.20
CA PRO A 15 -22.52 8.26 -1.90
C PRO A 15 -22.24 7.57 -3.26
N GLU A 16 -21.53 8.26 -4.16
CA GLU A 16 -21.15 7.71 -5.47
C GLU A 16 -19.96 6.74 -5.39
N HIS A 17 -19.13 6.88 -4.36
CA HIS A 17 -17.95 6.05 -4.07
C HIS A 17 -18.05 5.50 -2.62
N PRO A 18 -18.96 4.55 -2.36
CA PRO A 18 -19.20 4.01 -1.02
C PRO A 18 -18.06 3.10 -0.55
N HIS A 19 -17.85 3.07 0.76
CA HIS A 19 -17.03 2.03 1.41
C HIS A 19 -17.88 0.82 1.82
N PRO A 20 -17.28 -0.36 2.02
CA PRO A 20 -18.03 -1.51 2.53
C PRO A 20 -18.71 -1.23 3.88
N GLY A 21 -19.97 -1.63 4.01
CA GLY A 21 -20.82 -1.41 5.18
C GLY A 21 -21.59 -0.08 5.16
N GLU A 22 -21.27 0.85 4.25
CA GLU A 22 -21.96 2.13 4.16
C GLU A 22 -23.34 1.96 3.49
N PRO A 23 -24.41 2.56 4.05
CA PRO A 23 -25.70 2.58 3.39
C PRO A 23 -25.68 3.50 2.17
N ILE A 24 -26.28 3.03 1.07
CA ILE A 24 -26.39 3.76 -0.18
C ILE A 24 -27.84 4.12 -0.46
N THR A 25 -28.07 5.36 -0.82
CA THR A 25 -29.35 5.83 -1.36
C THR A 25 -29.29 5.82 -2.88
N ALA A 26 -30.18 5.06 -3.51
CA ALA A 26 -30.42 5.11 -4.94
C ALA A 26 -31.63 5.99 -5.24
N VAL A 27 -31.41 7.04 -6.05
CA VAL A 27 -32.45 7.93 -6.56
C VAL A 27 -32.62 7.65 -8.05
N ILE A 28 -33.79 7.17 -8.42
CA ILE A 28 -34.14 6.90 -9.81
C ILE A 28 -35.06 8.01 -10.29
N THR A 29 -34.77 8.59 -11.46
CA THR A 29 -35.62 9.63 -12.04
C THR A 29 -36.01 9.30 -13.47
N SER A 30 -37.25 9.56 -13.86
CA SER A 30 -37.74 9.36 -15.24
C SER A 30 -38.77 10.42 -15.60
N THR A 31 -38.92 10.76 -16.89
CA THR A 31 -40.01 11.63 -17.35
C THR A 31 -41.34 10.88 -17.51
N ARG A 32 -41.29 9.54 -17.47
CA ARG A 32 -42.47 8.68 -17.51
C ARG A 32 -42.69 7.99 -16.17
N ALA A 33 -43.95 7.84 -15.80
CA ALA A 33 -44.33 6.91 -14.75
C ALA A 33 -44.12 5.47 -15.23
N HIS A 34 -43.54 4.63 -14.38
CA HIS A 34 -43.42 3.20 -14.62
C HIS A 34 -44.22 2.43 -13.56
N PRO A 35 -45.12 1.52 -13.95
CA PRO A 35 -45.84 0.69 -12.99
C PRO A 35 -44.98 -0.49 -12.51
N PHE A 36 -45.27 -0.96 -11.30
CA PHE A 36 -44.68 -2.18 -10.72
C PHE A 36 -43.14 -2.20 -10.74
N THR A 37 -42.54 -1.08 -10.30
CA THR A 37 -41.09 -0.89 -10.32
C THR A 37 -40.40 -1.51 -9.13
N SER A 38 -39.23 -2.08 -9.35
CA SER A 38 -38.33 -2.54 -8.29
C SER A 38 -36.87 -2.24 -8.62
N LEU A 39 -36.04 -2.21 -7.58
CA LEU A 39 -34.61 -2.10 -7.70
C LEU A 39 -33.99 -3.44 -7.29
N ILE A 40 -33.27 -4.06 -8.22
CA ILE A 40 -32.59 -5.34 -8.04
C ILE A 40 -31.10 -5.07 -8.00
N ILE A 41 -30.41 -5.61 -6.99
CA ILE A 41 -28.98 -5.42 -6.80
C ILE A 41 -28.30 -6.77 -6.75
N LYS A 42 -27.48 -7.05 -7.76
CA LYS A 42 -26.63 -8.24 -7.80
C LYS A 42 -25.28 -7.91 -7.17
N ARG A 43 -24.93 -8.66 -6.14
CA ARG A 43 -23.67 -8.58 -5.41
C ARG A 43 -22.54 -9.22 -6.24
N PRO A 44 -21.26 -8.94 -5.93
CA PRO A 44 -20.12 -9.53 -6.63
C PRO A 44 -20.13 -11.07 -6.64
N ASN A 45 -20.58 -11.69 -5.54
CA ASN A 45 -20.74 -13.15 -5.41
C ASN A 45 -21.96 -13.71 -6.15
N GLN A 46 -22.64 -12.90 -6.95
CA GLN A 46 -23.85 -13.23 -7.72
C GLN A 46 -25.15 -13.38 -6.91
N GLU A 47 -25.12 -13.20 -5.59
CA GLU A 47 -26.32 -13.16 -4.75
C GLU A 47 -27.05 -11.81 -4.88
N MET A 48 -28.33 -11.78 -4.48
CA MET A 48 -29.09 -10.52 -4.44
C MET A 48 -28.87 -9.82 -3.09
N ALA A 49 -28.79 -8.49 -3.12
CA ALA A 49 -28.76 -7.68 -1.89
C ALA A 49 -30.17 -7.34 -1.42
N ASP A 50 -30.31 -7.11 -0.12
CA ASP A 50 -31.53 -6.56 0.45
C ASP A 50 -31.69 -5.08 0.06
N VAL A 51 -32.88 -4.73 -0.42
CA VAL A 51 -33.22 -3.38 -0.86
C VAL A 51 -34.51 -2.93 -0.21
N THR A 52 -34.47 -1.74 0.39
CA THR A 52 -35.64 -1.10 1.00
C THR A 52 -36.15 0.01 0.11
N PHE A 53 -37.42 -0.06 -0.29
CA PHE A 53 -38.09 1.07 -0.96
C PHE A 53 -38.40 2.17 0.07
N ARG A 54 -38.01 3.40 -0.22
CA ARG A 54 -38.19 4.56 0.68
C ARG A 54 -39.34 5.46 0.27
N GLY A 55 -39.70 5.48 -1.01
CA GLY A 55 -40.86 6.22 -1.47
C GLY A 55 -40.76 6.62 -2.94
N GLN A 56 -41.86 7.18 -3.42
CA GLN A 56 -41.94 7.80 -4.74
C GLN A 56 -42.51 9.20 -4.60
N SER A 57 -42.04 10.10 -5.44
CA SER A 57 -42.54 11.46 -5.56
C SER A 57 -42.50 11.92 -7.00
N VAL A 58 -43.03 13.12 -7.25
CA VAL A 58 -42.84 13.85 -8.50
C VAL A 58 -42.09 15.13 -8.14
N ASP A 59 -40.99 15.39 -8.83
CA ASP A 59 -40.18 16.60 -8.68
C ASP A 59 -40.12 17.30 -10.04
N ALA A 60 -40.64 18.52 -10.10
CA ALA A 60 -40.99 19.22 -11.34
C ALA A 60 -41.81 18.31 -12.28
N ASP A 61 -41.21 17.88 -13.39
CA ASP A 61 -41.83 17.02 -14.41
C ASP A 61 -41.23 15.60 -14.43
N ARG A 62 -40.54 15.19 -13.35
CA ARG A 62 -39.90 13.87 -13.27
C ARG A 62 -40.49 13.06 -12.12
N HIS A 63 -40.78 11.80 -12.43
CA HIS A 63 -41.07 10.79 -11.42
C HIS A 63 -39.77 10.38 -10.74
N VAL A 64 -39.80 10.32 -9.42
CA VAL A 64 -38.65 9.99 -8.57
C VAL A 64 -38.98 8.78 -7.72
N TRP A 65 -38.08 7.80 -7.69
CA TRP A 65 -38.15 6.66 -6.77
C TRP A 65 -36.88 6.62 -5.93
N GLN A 66 -37.03 6.39 -4.63
CA GLN A 66 -35.92 6.30 -3.69
C GLN A 66 -35.85 4.91 -3.09
N TYR A 67 -34.65 4.33 -3.09
CA TYR A 67 -34.34 3.05 -2.49
C TYR A 67 -33.08 3.16 -1.62
N GLN A 68 -32.95 2.26 -0.65
CA GLN A 68 -31.77 2.16 0.19
C GLN A 68 -31.29 0.72 0.28
N PHE A 69 -29.98 0.52 0.25
CA PHE A 69 -29.33 -0.78 0.37
C PHE A 69 -27.93 -0.62 1.00
N GLN A 70 -27.23 -1.72 1.26
CA GLN A 70 -25.85 -1.72 1.74
C GLN A 70 -24.93 -2.47 0.77
N THR A 71 -23.69 -2.04 0.68
CA THR A 71 -22.61 -2.77 -0.02
C THR A 71 -21.64 -3.30 1.00
N ASP A 72 -21.63 -4.60 1.23
CA ASP A 72 -20.91 -5.26 2.31
C ASP A 72 -19.63 -5.98 1.88
N MET A 73 -19.37 -6.05 0.57
CA MET A 73 -18.20 -6.71 0.00
C MET A 73 -17.48 -5.80 -0.99
N ASP A 74 -16.19 -6.05 -1.16
CA ASP A 74 -15.45 -5.45 -2.27
C ASP A 74 -15.86 -6.10 -3.59
N GLY A 75 -15.94 -5.29 -4.65
CA GLY A 75 -16.20 -5.78 -6.00
C GLY A 75 -17.19 -4.92 -6.78
N LEU A 76 -17.69 -5.50 -7.87
CA LEU A 76 -18.62 -4.85 -8.78
C LEU A 76 -20.06 -5.26 -8.45
N TYR A 77 -20.88 -4.29 -8.08
CA TYR A 77 -22.31 -4.44 -7.89
C TYR A 77 -23.05 -4.04 -9.15
N GLU A 78 -24.08 -4.82 -9.49
CA GLU A 78 -24.94 -4.55 -10.64
C GLU A 78 -26.33 -4.09 -10.15
N ILE A 79 -26.68 -2.84 -10.42
CA ILE A 79 -27.91 -2.21 -9.93
C ILE A 79 -28.86 -2.05 -11.12
N ARG A 80 -29.98 -2.77 -11.08
CA ARG A 80 -30.99 -2.78 -12.13
C ARG A 80 -32.29 -2.18 -11.62
N PHE A 81 -32.75 -1.13 -12.27
CA PHE A 81 -34.11 -0.65 -12.09
C PHE A 81 -35.00 -1.32 -13.14
N VAL A 82 -36.02 -2.03 -12.69
CA VAL A 82 -36.90 -2.83 -13.55
C VAL A 82 -38.35 -2.41 -13.34
N GLY A 83 -39.15 -2.51 -14.40
CA GLY A 83 -40.60 -2.28 -14.39
C GLY A 83 -41.36 -3.51 -14.87
N ASP A 84 -42.68 -3.39 -14.95
CA ASP A 84 -43.56 -4.45 -15.46
C ASP A 84 -43.36 -5.77 -14.70
N ALA A 85 -43.31 -5.69 -13.37
CA ALA A 85 -43.04 -6.83 -12.47
C ALA A 85 -41.71 -7.56 -12.75
N GLY A 86 -40.70 -6.82 -13.22
CA GLY A 86 -39.36 -7.34 -13.51
C GLY A 86 -39.14 -7.78 -14.95
N ALA A 87 -40.17 -7.74 -15.80
CA ALA A 87 -40.06 -8.14 -17.21
C ALA A 87 -39.27 -7.14 -18.06
N ARG A 88 -39.13 -5.89 -17.61
CA ARG A 88 -38.49 -4.81 -18.37
C ARG A 88 -37.35 -4.17 -17.59
N LEU A 89 -36.14 -4.21 -18.15
CA LEU A 89 -35.02 -3.41 -17.66
C LEU A 89 -35.21 -1.94 -18.10
N LEU A 90 -35.32 -1.04 -17.11
CA LEU A 90 -35.52 0.39 -17.33
C LEU A 90 -34.21 1.18 -17.23
N ALA A 91 -33.32 0.78 -16.32
CA ALA A 91 -31.97 1.34 -16.20
C ALA A 91 -31.02 0.35 -15.52
N LEU A 92 -29.73 0.49 -15.84
CA LEU A 92 -28.65 -0.32 -15.28
C LEU A 92 -27.52 0.62 -14.82
N ARG A 93 -26.97 0.38 -13.63
CA ARG A 93 -25.78 1.06 -13.13
C ARG A 93 -24.82 0.06 -12.51
N LEU A 94 -23.55 0.16 -12.89
CA LEU A 94 -22.47 -0.58 -12.25
C LEU A 94 -21.86 0.29 -11.14
N LEU A 95 -21.68 -0.30 -9.97
CA LEU A 95 -21.07 0.34 -8.82
C LEU A 95 -19.85 -0.47 -8.38
N ARG A 96 -18.67 0.16 -8.45
CA ARG A 96 -17.44 -0.44 -7.91
C ARG A 96 -17.30 -0.03 -6.45
N VAL A 97 -17.26 -1.01 -5.57
CA VAL A 97 -17.02 -0.84 -4.14
C VAL A 97 -15.62 -1.37 -3.86
N ALA A 98 -14.77 -0.54 -3.27
CA ALA A 98 -13.43 -0.92 -2.86
C ALA A 98 -13.10 -0.22 -1.56
N ARG A 99 -12.54 -0.97 -0.60
CA ARG A 99 -11.77 -0.37 0.48
C ARG A 99 -10.66 0.49 -0.11
N GLU A 100 -10.54 1.74 0.33
CA GLU A 100 -9.33 2.50 0.10
C GLU A 100 -8.18 1.79 0.82
N VAL A 101 -7.34 1.11 0.04
CA VAL A 101 -6.08 0.60 0.56
C VAL A 101 -5.12 1.78 0.54
N GLN A 102 -4.98 2.46 1.67
CA GLN A 102 -3.84 3.34 1.86
C GLN A 102 -2.60 2.45 1.81
N LEU A 103 -1.90 2.47 0.68
CA LEU A 103 -0.56 1.91 0.57
C LEU A 103 0.32 2.74 1.49
N VAL A 104 0.50 2.29 2.73
CA VAL A 104 1.59 2.79 3.57
C VAL A 104 2.86 2.16 2.99
N PRO A 105 3.81 2.93 2.44
CA PRO A 105 5.12 2.38 2.11
C PRO A 105 5.69 1.83 3.42
N SER A 106 5.76 0.52 3.57
CA SER A 106 6.37 -0.09 4.75
C SER A 106 7.89 -0.04 4.60
N SER A 107 8.46 1.16 4.61
CA SER A 107 9.90 1.38 4.74
C SER A 107 10.30 1.80 6.16
N SER A 108 9.35 2.21 7.00
CA SER A 108 9.62 2.62 8.37
C SER A 108 9.84 1.40 9.26
N ALA A 109 11.08 1.18 9.69
CA ALA A 109 11.34 0.35 10.86
C ALA A 109 10.43 0.79 12.02
N ARG A 110 10.02 -0.16 12.86
CA ARG A 110 9.20 0.10 14.06
C ARG A 110 9.76 1.22 14.96
N LEU A 111 11.07 1.45 14.93
CA LEU A 111 11.79 2.46 15.70
C LEU A 111 12.87 3.10 14.83
N ASP A 112 13.02 4.42 14.94
CA ASP A 112 14.06 5.20 14.26
C ASP A 112 15.28 5.36 15.19
N TYR A 113 16.20 4.40 15.10
CA TYR A 113 17.47 4.42 15.83
C TYR A 113 18.64 4.34 14.86
N LYS A 114 19.80 4.89 15.26
CA LYS A 114 21.03 4.86 14.48
C LYS A 114 21.42 3.42 14.15
N ARG A 115 21.63 3.11 12.87
CA ARG A 115 22.02 1.77 12.42
C ARG A 115 23.44 1.79 11.90
N VAL A 116 24.25 0.90 12.46
CA VAL A 116 25.63 0.68 12.01
C VAL A 116 25.70 -0.68 11.35
N TYR A 117 26.22 -0.70 10.13
CA TYR A 117 26.43 -1.90 9.34
C TYR A 117 27.92 -2.11 9.12
N VAL A 118 28.48 -3.18 9.67
CA VAL A 118 29.84 -3.64 9.41
C VAL A 118 29.81 -4.47 8.14
N LEU A 119 30.35 -3.90 7.06
CA LEU A 119 30.38 -4.51 5.75
C LEU A 119 31.73 -5.21 5.54
N LEU A 120 31.71 -6.54 5.60
CA LEU A 120 32.88 -7.37 5.38
C LEU A 120 33.16 -7.54 3.87
N PRO A 121 34.43 -7.63 3.46
CA PRO A 121 34.79 -7.86 2.07
C PRO A 121 34.46 -9.30 1.63
N PRO A 122 34.28 -9.56 0.32
CA PRO A 122 34.05 -10.92 -0.19
C PRO A 122 35.18 -11.91 0.12
N THR A 123 36.38 -11.40 0.41
CA THR A 123 37.55 -12.19 0.77
C THR A 123 37.62 -12.56 2.26
N ALA A 124 36.69 -12.06 3.09
CA ALA A 124 36.69 -12.33 4.52
C ALA A 124 36.28 -13.77 4.81
N ASP A 125 37.09 -14.46 5.61
CA ASP A 125 36.78 -15.78 6.14
C ASP A 125 36.03 -15.71 7.49
N GLU A 126 35.77 -16.88 8.08
CA GLU A 126 35.07 -17.00 9.36
C GLU A 126 35.75 -16.21 10.49
N SER A 127 37.07 -16.08 10.49
CA SER A 127 37.80 -15.39 11.55
C SER A 127 37.48 -13.88 11.57
N TRP A 128 37.30 -13.28 10.38
CA TRP A 128 36.84 -11.90 10.23
C TRP A 128 35.40 -11.70 10.69
N MET A 129 34.51 -12.66 10.40
CA MET A 129 33.13 -12.64 10.90
C MET A 129 33.08 -12.69 12.42
N ILE A 130 33.86 -13.57 13.05
CA ILE A 130 33.96 -13.70 14.50
C ILE A 130 34.50 -12.41 15.13
N ALA A 131 35.54 -11.82 14.54
CA ALA A 131 36.10 -10.54 15.00
C ALA A 131 35.08 -9.39 14.91
N ALA A 132 34.36 -9.28 13.79
CA ALA A 132 33.30 -8.30 13.62
C ALA A 132 32.19 -8.49 14.66
N ALA A 133 31.77 -9.73 14.93
CA ALA A 133 30.76 -10.06 15.94
C ALA A 133 31.20 -9.66 17.35
N LYS A 134 32.43 -9.99 17.73
CA LYS A 134 33.01 -9.61 19.03
C LYS A 134 33.16 -8.11 19.18
N GLY A 135 33.63 -7.43 18.13
CA GLY A 135 33.85 -5.99 18.14
C GLY A 135 32.56 -5.16 18.15
N SER A 136 31.49 -5.72 17.58
CA SER A 136 30.21 -5.04 17.41
C SER A 136 29.19 -5.33 18.51
N PHE A 137 29.48 -6.26 19.43
CA PHE A 137 28.50 -6.81 20.36
C PHE A 137 27.82 -5.74 21.23
N ASP A 138 28.62 -4.88 21.88
CA ASP A 138 28.11 -3.84 22.77
C ASP A 138 27.32 -2.76 22.00
N GLY A 139 27.80 -2.39 20.81
CA GLY A 139 27.15 -1.43 19.92
C GLY A 139 25.96 -1.99 19.14
N ARG A 140 25.73 -3.31 19.19
CA ARG A 140 24.66 -4.04 18.47
C ARG A 140 24.66 -3.79 16.97
N PHE A 141 25.84 -3.71 16.35
CA PHE A 141 25.93 -3.45 14.91
C PHE A 141 25.45 -4.65 14.10
N THR A 142 24.92 -4.38 12.92
CA THR A 142 24.60 -5.42 11.94
C THR A 142 25.87 -5.78 11.17
N ILE A 143 26.07 -7.06 10.87
CA ILE A 143 27.24 -7.54 10.12
C ILE A 143 26.75 -8.25 8.88
N GLY A 144 27.38 -7.99 7.75
CA GLY A 144 27.11 -8.74 6.53
C GLY A 144 28.05 -8.41 5.40
N PHE A 145 27.71 -8.92 4.21
CA PHE A 145 28.58 -8.98 3.04
C PHE A 145 27.96 -8.32 1.80
N SER A 146 26.82 -7.64 1.94
CA SER A 146 26.10 -7.02 0.84
C SER A 146 26.17 -5.51 0.96
N ALA A 147 26.77 -4.84 -0.03
CA ALA A 147 26.80 -3.39 -0.11
C ALA A 147 25.39 -2.81 -0.26
N ASP A 148 24.51 -3.54 -0.94
CA ASP A 148 23.11 -3.13 -1.12
C ASP A 148 22.34 -3.24 0.20
N ASP A 149 22.53 -4.30 0.99
CA ASP A 149 21.89 -4.42 2.31
C ASP A 149 22.40 -3.37 3.30
N ALA A 150 23.66 -2.96 3.15
CA ALA A 150 24.24 -1.88 3.94
C ALA A 150 23.63 -0.51 3.60
N GLY A 151 23.12 -0.34 2.37
CA GLY A 151 22.58 0.92 1.86
C GLY A 151 21.04 1.01 1.85
N ILE A 152 20.33 -0.10 1.66
CA ILE A 152 18.88 -0.13 1.43
C ILE A 152 18.06 0.23 2.68
N GLY A 153 16.87 0.81 2.45
CA GLY A 153 15.90 1.16 3.47
C GLY A 153 15.64 2.66 3.58
N ASP A 154 14.64 3.03 4.38
CA ASP A 154 14.31 4.40 4.73
C ASP A 154 14.39 4.55 6.26
N PHE A 155 15.60 4.32 6.76
CA PHE A 155 15.95 4.46 8.17
C PHE A 155 16.73 5.77 8.32
N GLY A 156 16.69 6.40 9.50
CA GLY A 156 17.41 7.65 9.81
C GLY A 156 18.93 7.56 9.66
N ALA A 157 19.70 7.93 10.70
CA ALA A 157 21.16 7.94 10.62
C ALA A 157 21.73 6.52 10.41
N ARG A 158 22.22 6.26 9.20
CA ARG A 158 22.84 4.99 8.81
C ARG A 158 24.33 5.18 8.57
N HIS A 159 25.12 4.29 9.17
CA HIS A 159 26.57 4.32 9.08
C HIS A 159 27.10 2.97 8.59
N VAL A 160 27.75 2.98 7.43
CA VAL A 160 28.44 1.83 6.88
C VAL A 160 29.91 1.89 7.28
N LEU A 161 30.34 0.87 8.03
CA LEU A 161 31.71 0.60 8.39
C LEU A 161 32.26 -0.44 7.41
N ALA A 162 32.90 0.02 6.33
CA ALA A 162 33.38 -0.86 5.26
C ALA A 162 34.77 -1.39 5.58
N VAL A 163 34.89 -2.68 5.85
CA VAL A 163 36.16 -3.34 6.19
C VAL A 163 36.92 -3.69 4.91
N ASN A 164 38.19 -3.27 4.84
CA ASN A 164 39.10 -3.49 3.72
C ASN A 164 38.41 -3.28 2.36
N PRO A 165 37.83 -2.08 2.09
CA PRO A 165 36.99 -1.86 0.91
C PRO A 165 37.74 -2.04 -0.42
N HIS A 166 39.08 -2.02 -0.39
CA HIS A 166 39.93 -2.32 -1.53
C HIS A 166 39.92 -3.80 -1.95
N HIS A 167 39.33 -4.69 -1.14
CA HIS A 167 39.12 -6.10 -1.50
C HIS A 167 37.78 -6.33 -2.24
N TRP A 168 37.01 -5.28 -2.50
CA TRP A 168 35.81 -5.36 -3.34
C TRP A 168 36.17 -5.28 -4.83
N PRO A 169 35.50 -6.07 -5.70
CA PRO A 169 35.79 -6.08 -7.15
C PRO A 169 35.59 -4.73 -7.83
N ASP A 170 34.53 -4.01 -7.44
CA ASP A 170 34.33 -2.61 -7.76
C ASP A 170 34.80 -1.77 -6.58
N VAL A 171 35.42 -0.62 -6.84
CA VAL A 171 35.95 0.23 -5.76
C VAL A 171 34.79 0.75 -4.91
N LEU A 172 34.55 0.07 -3.78
CA LEU A 172 33.54 0.44 -2.81
C LEU A 172 33.99 1.73 -2.09
N THR A 173 33.38 2.86 -2.46
CA THR A 173 33.76 4.18 -1.95
C THR A 173 32.57 4.92 -1.34
N ALA A 174 32.86 6.00 -0.61
CA ALA A 174 31.85 6.96 -0.19
C ALA A 174 31.04 7.52 -1.37
N SER A 175 31.68 7.74 -2.53
CA SER A 175 31.00 8.23 -3.74
C SER A 175 30.00 7.22 -4.29
N TRP A 176 30.35 5.93 -4.28
CA TRP A 176 29.44 4.85 -4.68
C TRP A 176 28.18 4.84 -3.79
N PHE A 177 28.35 4.86 -2.46
CA PHE A 177 27.22 4.94 -1.55
C PHE A 177 26.41 6.23 -1.74
N LYS A 178 27.05 7.38 -1.93
CA LYS A 178 26.34 8.64 -2.18
C LYS A 178 25.49 8.60 -3.46
N GLN A 179 25.96 7.91 -4.51
CA GLN A 179 25.27 7.78 -5.78
C GLN A 179 24.08 6.80 -5.71
N HIS A 180 24.26 5.66 -5.05
CA HIS A 180 23.28 4.58 -5.03
C HIS A 180 22.34 4.62 -3.82
N TYR A 181 22.83 5.15 -2.69
CA TYR A 181 22.17 5.17 -1.38
C TYR A 181 22.41 6.52 -0.67
N PRO A 182 21.78 7.62 -1.13
CA PRO A 182 21.99 8.94 -0.56
C PRO A 182 21.60 8.97 0.93
N GLY A 183 22.42 9.67 1.74
CA GLY A 183 22.22 9.81 3.19
C GLY A 183 23.00 8.83 4.06
N ILE A 184 23.67 7.84 3.46
CA ILE A 184 24.57 6.93 4.18
C ILE A 184 25.86 7.66 4.61
N GLN A 185 26.21 7.55 5.89
CA GLN A 185 27.56 7.85 6.38
C GLN A 185 28.47 6.66 6.08
N PHE A 186 29.65 6.93 5.53
CA PHE A 186 30.61 5.89 5.14
C PHE A 186 31.93 6.08 5.87
N THR A 187 32.46 5.01 6.48
CA THR A 187 33.80 4.99 7.06
C THR A 187 34.54 3.74 6.61
N PRO A 188 35.66 3.88 5.88
CA PRO A 188 36.52 2.75 5.56
C PRO A 188 37.34 2.35 6.79
N ILE A 189 37.41 1.05 7.05
CA ILE A 189 38.30 0.45 8.06
C ILE A 189 39.35 -0.35 7.30
N VAL A 190 40.63 -0.05 7.54
CA VAL A 190 41.74 -0.85 7.04
C VAL A 190 42.32 -1.63 8.22
N ALA A 191 42.20 -2.95 8.17
CA ALA A 191 42.65 -3.86 9.21
C ALA A 191 43.51 -4.95 8.56
N ASN A 192 44.68 -5.25 9.14
CA ASN A 192 45.60 -6.24 8.59
C ASN A 192 45.27 -7.66 9.08
N ALA A 193 44.70 -7.76 10.29
CA ALA A 193 44.24 -9.00 10.89
C ALA A 193 42.84 -8.86 11.51
N PRO A 194 42.11 -9.97 11.71
CA PRO A 194 40.80 -9.94 12.37
C PRO A 194 40.84 -9.27 13.77
N GLN A 195 41.91 -9.46 14.53
CA GLN A 195 42.06 -8.86 15.85
C GLN A 195 42.14 -7.32 15.79
N ASP A 196 42.71 -6.77 14.72
CA ASP A 196 42.75 -5.31 14.49
C ASP A 196 41.33 -4.78 14.27
N LEU A 197 40.51 -5.50 13.50
CA LEU A 197 39.10 -5.15 13.30
C LEU A 197 38.32 -5.20 14.61
N GLU A 198 38.47 -6.26 15.39
CA GLU A 198 37.81 -6.40 16.69
C GLU A 198 38.16 -5.22 17.60
N ALA A 199 39.45 -4.89 17.73
CA ALA A 199 39.93 -3.80 18.57
C ALA A 199 39.41 -2.44 18.07
N TRP A 200 39.45 -2.21 16.75
CA TRP A 200 38.96 -0.98 16.14
C TRP A 200 37.47 -0.77 16.44
N LEU A 201 36.64 -1.80 16.22
CA LEU A 201 35.20 -1.73 16.46
C LEU A 201 34.85 -1.48 17.93
N LYS A 202 35.57 -2.09 18.89
CA LYS A 202 35.38 -1.82 20.33
C LYS A 202 35.72 -0.39 20.72
N SER A 203 36.68 0.21 20.03
CA SER A 203 37.09 1.60 20.27
C SER A 203 36.21 2.62 19.55
N TRP A 204 35.40 2.17 18.59
CA TRP A 204 34.60 3.06 17.78
C TRP A 204 33.36 3.52 18.55
N THR A 205 33.36 4.80 18.92
CA THR A 205 32.26 5.44 19.65
C THR A 205 31.36 6.26 18.76
N GLY A 206 31.51 6.14 17.43
CA GLY A 206 31.15 7.17 16.44
C GLY A 206 29.87 7.91 16.80
N ASP A 207 29.99 9.21 17.05
CA ASP A 207 28.97 10.14 17.58
C ASP A 207 27.63 9.47 17.91
N LEU A 208 27.59 8.77 19.05
CA LEU A 208 26.41 8.06 19.57
C LEU A 208 25.28 9.03 19.91
#